data_AF-A0A8T4TUR9-F1
#
_entry.id   AF-A0A8T4TUR9-F1
#
_cell.length_a   1.000
_cell.length_b   1.000
_cell.length_c   1.000
_cell.angle_alpha   90.00
_cell.angle_beta   90.00
_cell.angle_gamma   90.00
#
_symmetry.space_group_name_H-M   'P 1'
#
loop_
_entity.id
_entity.type
_entity.pdbx_description
1 polymer ?
#
loop_
_entity_poly.entity_id
_entity_poly.type
_entity_poly.pdbx_seq_one_letter_code
_entity_poly.pdbx_strand_id
1 'polypeptide(L)'
;MKLYVLIITLIIILSFSAKAEELVCNATQCDAGCTTCTTEPAELVCSTSQCDAGCVLCSDNKCYNPGFTCEADLDIESITPEELDIGKNQLNILVRNTGNVDLKSIYAEVSGSGISMVDNDEIDSLVVDDKDYAFVRIIAEKAGKVDLAIKLYSNSELIKKDVQQITVIGEDQKVETLNKTEVENNLNSIKERYKTIEQGYQNKKNDGYPVDVVFDDLKSASTYLKDAQFYLLDGDLKKADVNTQLATNMLDNVESGLENAKKKEATLGEKIKSNLIYIGSIAAALISILTAYKLTTNYVNKKNLVELHHKVKEKGSALQQKIRSSDIMPQEKKKKSSKKKKAERKEEIPENNSKEA
;
A
#
# COMPACT_ATOMS: atom_id res chain seq x y z
N MET A 1 56.86 -25.81 -57.53
CA MET A 1 56.35 -26.69 -56.46
C MET A 1 57.40 -27.58 -55.80
N LYS A 2 58.42 -28.11 -56.49
CA LYS A 2 59.43 -29.02 -55.89
C LYS A 2 60.39 -28.39 -54.86
N LEU A 3 60.65 -27.08 -54.92
CA LEU A 3 61.56 -26.40 -53.98
C LEU A 3 60.94 -26.18 -52.59
N TYR A 4 59.62 -25.95 -52.54
CA TYR A 4 58.91 -25.62 -51.30
C TYR A 4 58.79 -26.82 -50.36
N VAL A 5 58.59 -28.02 -50.92
CA VAL A 5 58.58 -29.27 -50.15
C VAL A 5 59.95 -29.53 -49.53
N LEU A 6 61.04 -29.28 -50.27
CA LEU A 6 62.41 -29.49 -49.78
C LEU A 6 62.76 -28.57 -48.60
N ILE A 7 62.31 -27.31 -48.64
CA ILE A 7 62.54 -26.36 -47.54
C ILE A 7 61.73 -26.76 -46.30
N ILE A 8 60.47 -27.19 -46.46
CA ILE A 8 59.65 -27.63 -45.32
C ILE A 8 60.23 -28.88 -44.67
N THR A 9 60.69 -29.87 -45.46
CA THR A 9 61.31 -31.08 -44.89
C THR A 9 62.60 -30.75 -44.14
N LEU A 10 63.39 -29.79 -44.63
CA LEU A 10 64.64 -29.37 -43.98
C LEU A 10 64.37 -28.63 -42.66
N ILE A 11 63.32 -27.81 -42.60
CA ILE A 11 62.88 -27.13 -41.36
C ILE A 11 62.39 -28.16 -40.32
N ILE A 12 61.64 -29.18 -40.74
CA ILE A 12 61.16 -30.23 -39.83
C ILE A 12 62.34 -31.04 -39.27
N ILE A 13 63.31 -31.42 -40.09
CA ILE A 13 64.50 -32.17 -39.64
C ILE A 13 65.34 -31.34 -38.64
N LEU A 14 65.54 -30.05 -38.91
CA LEU A 14 66.27 -29.16 -37.99
C LEU A 14 65.53 -28.93 -36.67
N SER A 15 64.19 -28.91 -36.70
CA SER A 15 63.36 -28.75 -35.49
C SER A 15 63.40 -29.97 -34.58
N PHE A 16 63.57 -31.18 -35.15
CA PHE A 16 63.73 -32.41 -34.37
C PHE A 16 65.14 -32.56 -33.79
N SER A 17 66.18 -32.08 -34.48
CA SER A 17 67.56 -32.19 -33.99
C SER A 17 67.85 -31.26 -32.79
N ALA A 18 67.21 -30.08 -32.73
CA ALA A 18 67.38 -29.15 -31.61
C ALA A 18 66.73 -29.62 -30.30
N LYS A 19 65.83 -30.62 -30.36
CA LYS A 19 65.14 -31.16 -29.19
C LYS A 19 65.75 -32.47 -28.67
N ALA A 20 66.78 -32.98 -29.34
CA ALA A 20 67.52 -34.18 -28.93
C ALA A 20 68.77 -33.88 -28.08
N GLU A 21 69.20 -32.61 -27.98
CA GLU A 21 70.41 -32.23 -27.23
C GLU A 21 70.17 -31.95 -25.73
N GLU A 22 68.92 -31.87 -25.26
CA GLU A 22 68.62 -31.73 -23.81
C GLU A 22 68.51 -33.08 -23.07
N LEU A 23 68.76 -34.20 -23.74
CA LEU A 23 68.69 -35.54 -23.15
C LEU A 23 70.03 -36.31 -23.19
N VAL A 24 71.15 -35.59 -23.24
CA VAL A 24 72.49 -36.17 -23.00
C VAL A 24 72.87 -35.93 -21.53
N CYS A 25 72.34 -36.79 -20.65
CA CYS A 25 72.93 -36.96 -19.34
C CYS A 25 74.36 -37.49 -19.49
N ASN A 26 75.31 -36.80 -18.84
CA ASN A 26 76.66 -37.23 -18.50
C ASN A 26 76.90 -38.75 -18.56
N ALA A 27 77.51 -39.21 -19.65
CA ALA A 27 78.17 -40.51 -19.70
C ALA A 27 79.56 -40.37 -19.06
N THR A 28 79.59 -40.26 -17.73
CA THR A 28 80.82 -40.43 -16.95
C THR A 28 81.18 -41.92 -16.92
N GLN A 29 82.45 -42.23 -17.20
CA GLN A 29 83.04 -43.57 -17.13
C GLN A 29 82.57 -44.36 -15.90
N CYS A 30 81.94 -45.50 -16.13
CA CYS A 30 81.73 -46.51 -15.10
C CYS A 30 82.89 -47.51 -15.16
N ASP A 31 83.80 -47.38 -14.20
CA ASP A 31 84.75 -48.44 -13.87
C ASP A 31 83.98 -49.70 -13.42
N ALA A 32 84.53 -50.86 -13.77
CA ALA A 32 83.98 -52.18 -13.51
C ALA A 32 83.92 -52.48 -12.01
N GLY A 33 82.79 -52.15 -11.39
CA GLY A 33 82.47 -52.45 -9.99
C GLY A 33 80.96 -52.34 -9.76
N CYS A 34 80.20 -53.21 -10.44
CA CYS A 34 78.74 -53.14 -10.44
C CYS A 34 78.15 -53.69 -9.14
N THR A 35 78.15 -52.87 -8.10
CA THR A 35 77.22 -52.99 -6.97
C THR A 35 75.85 -52.62 -7.50
N THR A 36 74.86 -53.48 -7.34
CA THR A 36 73.48 -53.25 -7.78
C THR A 36 72.94 -51.95 -7.19
N CYS A 37 72.85 -50.90 -8.01
CA CYS A 37 72.12 -49.69 -7.64
C CYS A 37 70.63 -50.03 -7.63
N THR A 38 70.13 -50.43 -6.47
CA THR A 38 68.70 -50.46 -6.19
C THR A 38 68.25 -49.00 -6.20
N THR A 39 67.81 -48.50 -7.35
CA THR A 39 67.05 -47.26 -7.41
C THR A 39 65.73 -47.52 -6.71
N GLU A 40 65.68 -47.21 -5.42
CA GLU A 40 64.41 -47.07 -4.71
C GLU A 40 63.57 -46.06 -5.49
N PRO A 41 62.29 -46.36 -5.78
CA PRO A 41 61.41 -45.43 -6.44
C PRO A 41 61.39 -44.15 -5.60
N ALA A 42 61.72 -43.01 -6.21
CA ALA A 42 61.67 -41.72 -5.53
C ALA A 42 60.30 -41.56 -4.86
N GLU A 43 60.30 -41.39 -3.53
CA GLU A 43 59.06 -41.15 -2.81
C GLU A 43 58.46 -39.84 -3.30
N LEU A 44 57.22 -39.92 -3.77
CA LEU A 44 56.49 -38.79 -4.34
C LEU A 44 56.01 -37.89 -3.19
N VAL A 45 56.42 -36.62 -3.19
CA VAL A 45 56.09 -35.65 -2.14
C VAL A 45 54.90 -34.81 -2.58
N CYS A 46 53.73 -35.04 -1.97
CA CYS A 46 52.54 -34.21 -2.13
C CYS A 46 52.31 -33.38 -0.86
N SER A 47 52.88 -32.17 -0.83
CA SER A 47 52.78 -31.25 0.30
C SER A 47 52.37 -29.85 -0.18
N THR A 48 51.95 -28.98 0.75
CA THR A 48 51.64 -27.58 0.44
C THR A 48 52.84 -26.78 -0.05
N SER A 49 54.07 -27.21 0.27
CA SER A 49 55.30 -26.54 -0.18
C SER A 49 55.91 -27.13 -1.46
N GLN A 50 55.57 -28.38 -1.79
CA GLN A 50 56.11 -29.10 -2.94
C GLN A 50 55.06 -30.07 -3.47
N CYS A 51 54.67 -29.89 -4.73
CA CYS A 51 53.69 -30.73 -5.41
C CYS A 51 54.36 -31.43 -6.59
N ASP A 52 54.87 -32.63 -6.36
CA ASP A 52 55.59 -33.40 -7.37
C ASP A 52 54.68 -33.83 -8.54
N ALA A 53 55.29 -34.10 -9.69
CA ALA A 53 54.58 -34.56 -10.89
C ALA A 53 53.92 -35.92 -10.64
N GLY A 54 52.59 -35.92 -10.50
CA GLY A 54 51.78 -37.09 -10.15
C GLY A 54 50.82 -36.85 -8.98
N CYS A 55 51.09 -35.81 -8.18
CA CYS A 55 50.13 -35.30 -7.20
C CYS A 55 48.99 -34.52 -7.87
N VAL A 56 47.89 -34.32 -7.14
CA VAL A 56 46.72 -33.56 -7.59
C VAL A 56 46.67 -32.22 -6.86
N LEU A 57 46.72 -31.11 -7.60
CA LEU A 57 46.56 -29.76 -7.06
C LEU A 57 45.10 -29.31 -7.25
N CYS A 58 44.42 -28.99 -6.15
CA CYS A 58 43.04 -28.47 -6.18
C CYS A 58 43.01 -26.93 -6.04
N SER A 59 41.81 -26.31 -6.16
CA SER A 59 41.65 -24.84 -6.09
C SER A 59 41.98 -24.25 -4.72
N ASP A 60 42.00 -25.07 -3.66
CA ASP A 60 42.40 -24.66 -2.32
C ASP A 60 43.92 -24.45 -2.17
N ASN A 61 44.67 -24.52 -3.28
CA ASN A 61 46.13 -24.47 -3.35
C ASN A 61 46.82 -25.56 -2.52
N LYS A 62 46.13 -26.65 -2.18
CA LYS A 62 46.73 -27.81 -1.51
C LYS A 62 47.00 -28.92 -2.50
N CYS A 63 48.10 -29.62 -2.25
CA CYS A 63 48.55 -30.74 -3.05
C CYS A 63 48.16 -32.05 -2.36
N TYR A 64 47.52 -32.95 -3.11
CA TYR A 64 46.97 -34.22 -2.63
C TYR A 64 47.66 -35.41 -3.29
N ASN A 65 47.59 -36.56 -2.60
CA ASN A 65 48.17 -37.82 -3.09
C ASN A 65 47.59 -38.24 -4.46
N PRO A 66 48.36 -39.01 -5.26
CA PRO A 66 47.85 -39.55 -6.52
C PRO A 66 46.57 -40.34 -6.31
N GLY A 67 45.57 -40.11 -7.15
CA GLY A 67 44.25 -40.74 -7.05
C GLY A 67 43.24 -40.00 -6.16
N PHE A 68 43.65 -38.93 -5.49
CA PHE A 68 42.70 -38.00 -4.86
C PHE A 68 41.87 -37.29 -5.93
N THR A 69 40.57 -37.17 -5.70
CA THR A 69 39.66 -36.43 -6.59
C THR A 69 39.26 -35.15 -5.88
N CYS A 70 39.43 -33.98 -6.50
CA CYS A 70 38.97 -32.73 -5.91
C CYS A 70 37.44 -32.75 -5.85
N GLU A 71 36.88 -32.61 -4.65
CA GLU A 71 35.44 -32.69 -4.42
C GLU A 71 34.82 -31.29 -4.35
N ALA A 72 33.62 -31.17 -4.94
CA ALA A 72 32.74 -30.02 -4.79
C ALA A 72 31.85 -30.22 -3.57
N ASP A 73 31.82 -29.25 -2.66
CA ASP A 73 30.94 -29.28 -1.50
C ASP A 73 30.48 -27.87 -1.12
N LEU A 74 29.25 -27.79 -0.62
CA LEU A 74 28.60 -26.55 -0.21
C LEU A 74 27.92 -26.76 1.14
N ASP A 75 28.02 -25.75 2.00
CA ASP A 75 27.33 -25.73 3.28
C ASP A 75 26.42 -24.51 3.41
N ILE A 76 25.32 -24.67 4.14
CA ILE A 76 24.36 -23.61 4.44
C ILE A 76 24.65 -23.11 5.86
N GLU A 77 25.27 -21.93 5.99
CA GLU A 77 25.63 -21.38 7.30
C GLU A 77 24.42 -20.77 8.00
N SER A 78 23.58 -20.04 7.27
CA SER A 78 22.41 -19.36 7.84
C SER A 78 21.36 -19.01 6.78
N ILE A 79 20.13 -18.76 7.26
CA ILE A 79 19.01 -18.32 6.45
C ILE A 79 18.42 -17.08 7.12
N THR A 80 18.16 -16.03 6.34
CA THR A 80 17.57 -14.78 6.85
C THR A 80 16.47 -14.29 5.90
N PRO A 81 15.30 -13.87 6.41
CA PRO A 81 14.90 -13.85 7.82
C PRO A 81 14.50 -15.25 8.36
N GLU A 82 14.51 -15.42 9.69
CA GLU A 82 14.01 -16.64 10.37
C GLU A 82 12.47 -16.72 10.43
N GLU A 83 11.82 -15.58 10.20
CA GLU A 83 10.37 -15.42 10.17
C GLU A 83 9.95 -14.79 8.83
N LEU A 84 8.89 -15.32 8.23
CA LEU A 84 8.35 -14.85 6.95
C LEU A 84 6.93 -14.36 7.14
N ASP A 85 6.50 -13.39 6.35
CA ASP A 85 5.09 -12.99 6.32
C ASP A 85 4.30 -13.83 5.31
N ILE A 86 2.98 -13.92 5.41
CA ILE A 86 2.16 -14.40 4.30
C ILE A 86 2.34 -13.46 3.10
N GLY A 87 2.52 -14.03 1.91
CA GLY A 87 2.73 -13.30 0.67
C GLY A 87 4.15 -13.40 0.15
N LYS A 88 4.63 -12.35 -0.52
CA LYS A 88 5.94 -12.33 -1.18
C LYS A 88 7.04 -12.04 -0.17
N ASN A 89 8.04 -12.91 -0.11
CA ASN A 89 9.21 -12.76 0.75
C ASN A 89 10.50 -12.99 -0.04
N GLN A 90 11.60 -12.52 0.51
CA GLN A 90 12.94 -12.82 0.06
C GLN A 90 13.70 -13.56 1.16
N LEU A 91 14.25 -14.72 0.81
CA LEU A 91 15.16 -15.48 1.64
C LEU A 91 16.60 -15.22 1.18
N ASN A 92 17.47 -14.93 2.13
CA ASN A 92 18.89 -14.77 1.93
C ASN A 92 19.56 -15.99 2.58
N ILE A 93 20.15 -16.86 1.77
CA ILE A 93 20.79 -18.10 2.23
C ILE A 93 22.30 -17.88 2.16
N LEU A 94 22.98 -17.85 3.30
CA LEU A 94 24.43 -17.74 3.35
C LEU A 94 25.05 -19.11 3.03
N VAL A 95 25.73 -19.18 1.90
CA VAL A 95 26.34 -20.41 1.39
C VAL A 95 27.85 -20.28 1.50
N ARG A 96 28.51 -21.34 1.97
CA ARG A 96 29.97 -21.44 2.04
C ARG A 96 30.48 -22.58 1.17
N ASN A 97 31.57 -22.36 0.43
CA ASN A 97 32.27 -23.41 -0.28
C ASN A 97 33.21 -24.15 0.68
N THR A 98 32.83 -25.38 1.04
CA THR A 98 33.62 -26.27 1.92
C THR A 98 34.43 -27.30 1.14
N GLY A 99 34.28 -27.33 -0.18
CA GLY A 99 35.00 -28.24 -1.06
C GLY A 99 36.43 -27.78 -1.36
N ASN A 100 37.09 -28.51 -2.25
CA ASN A 100 38.48 -28.23 -2.65
C ASN A 100 38.56 -27.59 -4.05
N VAL A 101 37.43 -27.29 -4.67
CA VAL A 101 37.35 -26.69 -6.02
C VAL A 101 36.57 -25.39 -5.98
N ASP A 102 36.94 -24.45 -6.84
CA ASP A 102 36.13 -23.25 -7.04
C ASP A 102 34.84 -23.62 -7.75
N LEU A 103 33.73 -23.15 -7.21
CA LEU A 103 32.40 -23.43 -7.75
C LEU A 103 31.89 -22.25 -8.55
N LYS A 104 31.09 -22.54 -9.57
CA LYS A 104 30.48 -21.55 -10.44
C LYS A 104 28.99 -21.79 -10.57
N SER A 105 28.28 -20.73 -10.92
CA SER A 105 26.86 -20.80 -11.20
C SER A 105 26.07 -21.48 -10.10
N ILE A 106 26.20 -20.94 -8.88
CA ILE A 106 25.62 -21.52 -7.68
C ILE A 106 24.26 -20.87 -7.46
N TYR A 107 23.21 -21.67 -7.33
CA TYR A 107 21.88 -21.16 -7.02
C TYR A 107 21.16 -22.09 -6.05
N ALA A 108 20.22 -21.51 -5.33
CA ALA A 108 19.37 -22.22 -4.39
C ALA A 108 17.97 -22.42 -4.96
N GLU A 109 17.41 -23.61 -4.77
CA GLU A 109 15.98 -23.87 -4.92
C GLU A 109 15.36 -24.14 -3.56
N VAL A 110 14.20 -23.53 -3.33
CA VAL A 110 13.49 -23.61 -2.05
C VAL A 110 12.10 -24.15 -2.29
N SER A 111 11.69 -25.13 -1.47
CA SER A 111 10.36 -25.74 -1.54
C SER A 111 9.84 -26.08 -0.15
N GLY A 112 8.54 -25.94 0.08
CA GLY A 112 7.91 -26.26 1.35
C GLY A 112 6.39 -26.31 1.24
N SER A 113 5.72 -26.85 2.26
CA SER A 113 4.25 -26.87 2.27
C SER A 113 3.70 -25.44 2.35
N GLY A 114 3.05 -24.98 1.29
CA GLY A 114 2.53 -23.61 1.20
C GLY A 114 3.61 -22.56 0.94
N ILE A 115 4.79 -22.98 0.46
CA ILE A 115 5.86 -22.08 0.01
C ILE A 115 6.18 -22.43 -1.45
N SER A 116 6.07 -21.43 -2.32
CA SER A 116 6.37 -21.54 -3.75
C SER A 116 7.51 -20.60 -4.13
N MET A 117 8.55 -21.10 -4.78
CA MET A 117 9.63 -20.27 -5.31
C MET A 117 9.14 -19.49 -6.54
N VAL A 118 9.52 -18.23 -6.62
CA VAL A 118 9.21 -17.33 -7.74
C VAL A 118 10.44 -17.11 -8.61
N ASP A 119 11.57 -16.86 -7.96
CA ASP A 119 12.80 -16.37 -8.61
C ASP A 119 14.00 -16.69 -7.71
N ASN A 120 15.18 -16.82 -8.30
CA ASN A 120 16.44 -16.95 -7.57
C ASN A 120 17.56 -16.19 -8.28
N ASP A 121 18.48 -15.64 -7.49
CA ASP A 121 19.69 -15.00 -8.00
C ASP A 121 20.86 -15.99 -7.86
N GLU A 122 21.64 -16.10 -8.94
CA GLU A 122 22.81 -16.98 -9.05
C GLU A 122 24.07 -16.28 -8.52
N ILE A 123 24.89 -17.00 -7.77
CA ILE A 123 26.26 -16.61 -7.41
C ILE A 123 27.17 -17.07 -8.54
N ASP A 124 27.76 -16.12 -9.28
CA ASP A 124 28.58 -16.40 -10.46
C ASP A 124 29.76 -17.35 -10.14
N SER A 125 30.43 -17.12 -9.02
CA SER A 125 31.60 -17.91 -8.60
C SER A 125 31.78 -17.81 -7.08
N LEU A 126 32.16 -18.93 -6.45
CA LEU A 126 32.50 -19.00 -5.03
C LEU A 126 33.83 -19.74 -4.87
N VAL A 127 34.85 -19.02 -4.41
CA VAL A 127 36.20 -19.55 -4.18
C VAL A 127 36.18 -20.49 -2.97
N VAL A 128 37.11 -21.44 -2.92
CA VAL A 128 37.27 -22.31 -1.74
C VAL A 128 37.37 -21.49 -0.45
N ASP A 129 36.67 -21.96 0.59
CA ASP A 129 36.54 -21.34 1.91
C ASP A 129 35.81 -19.98 1.95
N ASP A 130 35.37 -19.45 0.81
CA ASP A 130 34.61 -18.21 0.73
C ASP A 130 33.11 -18.42 0.94
N LYS A 131 32.39 -17.33 1.23
CA LYS A 131 30.95 -17.33 1.48
C LYS A 131 30.23 -16.19 0.80
N ASP A 132 29.03 -16.46 0.31
CA ASP A 132 28.18 -15.46 -0.31
C ASP A 132 26.69 -15.80 -0.12
N TYR A 133 25.82 -14.83 -0.39
CA TYR A 133 24.37 -14.98 -0.25
C TYR A 133 23.72 -15.41 -1.57
N ALA A 134 22.99 -16.52 -1.53
CA ALA A 134 22.01 -16.86 -2.55
C ALA A 134 20.66 -16.23 -2.17
N PHE A 135 20.12 -15.38 -3.06
CA PHE A 135 18.83 -14.73 -2.85
C PHE A 135 17.72 -15.53 -3.53
N VAL A 136 16.68 -15.87 -2.78
CA VAL A 136 15.53 -16.63 -3.29
C VAL A 136 14.25 -15.89 -2.96
N ARG A 137 13.47 -15.56 -3.98
CA ARG A 137 12.14 -14.96 -3.81
C ARG A 137 11.09 -16.05 -3.76
N ILE A 138 10.26 -16.00 -2.73
CA ILE A 138 9.23 -17.00 -2.48
C ILE A 138 7.88 -16.34 -2.22
N ILE A 139 6.81 -17.13 -2.36
CA ILE A 139 5.46 -16.78 -1.92
C ILE A 139 5.06 -17.78 -0.84
N ALA A 140 4.74 -17.28 0.35
CA ALA A 140 4.17 -18.06 1.45
C ALA A 140 2.64 -17.90 1.46
N GLU A 141 1.92 -19.01 1.37
CA GLU A 141 0.45 -19.05 1.27
C GLU A 141 -0.23 -19.35 2.61
N LYS A 142 0.50 -19.94 3.57
CA LYS A 142 -0.05 -20.42 4.84
C LYS A 142 0.86 -20.03 5.99
N ALA A 143 0.26 -19.52 7.07
CA ALA A 143 0.95 -19.30 8.33
C ALA A 143 1.24 -20.60 9.07
N GLY A 144 2.24 -20.56 9.96
CA GLY A 144 2.66 -21.66 10.82
C GLY A 144 4.12 -22.02 10.64
N LYS A 145 4.55 -23.09 11.30
CA LYS A 145 5.88 -23.64 11.12
C LYS A 145 5.92 -24.49 9.86
N VAL A 146 6.82 -24.16 8.94
CA VAL A 146 6.96 -24.84 7.65
C VAL A 146 8.35 -25.44 7.56
N ASP A 147 8.42 -26.71 7.19
CA ASP A 147 9.69 -27.35 6.85
C ASP A 147 10.07 -26.96 5.43
N LEU A 148 11.19 -26.24 5.32
CA LEU A 148 11.75 -25.67 4.12
C LEU A 148 12.86 -26.59 3.60
N ALA A 149 12.63 -27.24 2.47
CA ALA A 149 13.65 -28.01 1.77
C ALA A 149 14.45 -27.09 0.85
N ILE A 150 15.73 -26.93 1.16
CA ILE A 150 16.68 -26.11 0.41
C ILE A 150 17.60 -27.04 -0.37
N LYS A 151 17.77 -26.76 -1.66
CA LYS A 151 18.69 -27.47 -2.54
C LYS A 151 19.68 -26.48 -3.12
N LEU A 152 20.97 -26.78 -3.03
CA LEU A 152 22.03 -25.99 -3.65
C LEU A 152 22.56 -26.72 -4.87
N TYR A 153 22.65 -25.98 -5.97
CA TYR A 153 23.20 -26.47 -7.23
C TYR A 153 24.45 -25.68 -7.58
N SER A 154 25.37 -26.31 -8.31
CA SER A 154 26.46 -25.65 -9.03
C SER A 154 26.48 -26.19 -10.45
N ASN A 155 26.48 -25.32 -11.45
CA ASN A 155 26.41 -25.70 -12.87
C ASN A 155 25.27 -26.70 -13.18
N SER A 156 24.11 -26.53 -12.53
CA SER A 156 22.94 -27.44 -12.61
C SER A 156 23.10 -28.82 -11.95
N GLU A 157 24.22 -29.11 -11.29
CA GLU A 157 24.40 -30.33 -10.49
C GLU A 157 24.01 -30.09 -9.03
N LEU A 158 23.22 -31.00 -8.46
CA LEU A 158 22.81 -30.92 -7.06
C LEU A 158 24.00 -31.27 -6.15
N ILE A 159 24.47 -30.29 -5.37
CA ILE A 159 25.59 -30.46 -4.44
C ILE A 159 25.08 -30.78 -3.04
N LYS A 160 24.11 -30.01 -2.54
CA LYS A 160 23.62 -30.11 -1.15
C LYS A 160 22.11 -30.06 -1.09
N LYS A 161 21.55 -30.79 -0.13
CA LYS A 161 20.14 -30.67 0.28
C LYS A 161 20.07 -30.58 1.79
N ASP A 162 19.31 -29.61 2.29
CA ASP A 162 19.04 -29.43 3.70
C ASP A 162 17.53 -29.19 3.94
N VAL A 163 17.09 -29.43 5.17
CA VAL A 163 15.71 -29.14 5.59
C VAL A 163 15.76 -28.32 6.87
N GLN A 164 15.28 -27.08 6.79
CA GLN A 164 15.21 -26.18 7.94
C GLN A 164 13.77 -25.77 8.22
N GLN A 165 13.44 -25.58 9.49
CA GLN A 165 12.11 -25.13 9.88
C GLN A 165 12.08 -23.61 9.96
N ILE A 166 11.14 -22.99 9.24
CA ILE A 166 10.93 -21.54 9.24
C ILE A 166 9.51 -21.23 9.75
N THR A 167 9.34 -20.08 10.41
CA THR A 167 8.03 -19.66 10.89
C THR A 167 7.42 -18.66 9.92
N VAL A 168 6.25 -18.98 9.36
CA VAL A 168 5.46 -18.04 8.56
C VAL A 168 4.43 -17.38 9.48
N ILE A 169 4.60 -16.09 9.72
CA ILE A 169 3.67 -15.21 10.39
C ILE A 169 2.57 -14.86 9.38
N GLY A 170 1.33 -15.13 9.76
CA GLY A 170 0.18 -14.55 9.08
C GLY A 170 -0.52 -13.58 10.02
N GLU A 171 -1.20 -12.59 9.45
CA GLU A 171 -2.18 -11.77 10.17
C GLU A 171 -3.31 -12.62 10.81
N ASP A 172 -3.35 -13.93 10.57
CA ASP A 172 -4.30 -14.87 11.17
C ASP A 172 -3.90 -15.40 12.56
N GLN A 173 -3.01 -14.73 13.31
CA GLN A 173 -2.85 -14.96 14.76
C GLN A 173 -2.68 -13.68 15.60
N LYS A 174 -3.64 -12.76 15.48
CA LYS A 174 -4.39 -12.38 16.69
C LYS A 174 -5.72 -13.13 16.69
N VAL A 175 -5.68 -14.41 17.03
CA VAL A 175 -6.86 -15.01 17.67
C VAL A 175 -6.87 -14.48 19.11
N GLU A 176 -7.07 -13.17 19.28
CA GLU A 176 -7.87 -12.74 20.40
C GLU A 176 -9.18 -13.50 20.19
N THR A 177 -9.58 -14.32 21.15
CA THR A 177 -10.95 -14.83 21.21
C THR A 177 -11.85 -13.62 21.11
N LEU A 178 -12.30 -13.28 19.90
CA LEU A 178 -13.11 -12.10 19.65
C LEU A 178 -14.37 -12.27 20.49
N ASN A 179 -14.42 -11.50 21.57
CA ASN A 179 -15.54 -11.54 22.46
C ASN A 179 -16.68 -10.81 21.76
N LYS A 180 -17.81 -11.49 21.55
CA LYS A 180 -19.00 -10.88 20.93
C LYS A 180 -19.36 -9.55 21.60
N THR A 181 -19.24 -9.48 22.93
CA THR A 181 -19.51 -8.27 23.71
C THR A 181 -18.52 -7.14 23.39
N GLU A 182 -17.25 -7.46 23.15
CA GLU A 182 -16.24 -6.46 22.79
C GLU A 182 -16.46 -5.92 21.38
N VAL A 183 -16.72 -6.80 20.40
CA VAL A 183 -17.04 -6.41 19.03
C VAL A 183 -18.32 -5.57 18.99
N GLU A 184 -19.33 -5.93 19.79
CA GLU A 184 -20.58 -5.18 19.91
C GLU A 184 -20.37 -3.78 20.55
N ASN A 185 -19.56 -3.69 21.60
CA ASN A 185 -19.20 -2.43 22.24
C ASN A 185 -18.43 -1.52 21.28
N ASN A 186 -17.45 -2.07 20.56
CA ASN A 186 -16.69 -1.33 19.55
C ASN A 186 -17.61 -0.83 18.43
N LEU A 187 -18.47 -1.69 17.88
CA LEU A 187 -19.43 -1.29 16.85
C LEU A 187 -20.36 -0.16 17.33
N ASN A 188 -20.84 -0.22 18.57
CA ASN A 188 -21.69 0.83 19.14
C ASN A 188 -20.94 2.16 19.31
N SER A 189 -19.70 2.12 19.82
CA SER A 189 -18.82 3.30 19.91
C SER A 189 -18.59 3.95 18.55
N ILE A 190 -18.25 3.16 17.52
CA ILE A 190 -18.03 3.67 16.17
C ILE A 190 -19.32 4.23 15.55
N LYS A 191 -20.50 3.66 15.84
CA LYS A 191 -21.78 4.25 15.40
C LYS A 191 -22.07 5.61 16.03
N GLU A 192 -21.74 5.79 17.31
CA GLU A 192 -21.87 7.09 17.98
C GLU A 192 -20.89 8.12 17.39
N ARG A 193 -19.65 7.69 17.14
CA ARG A 193 -18.65 8.50 16.44
C ARG A 193 -19.11 8.89 15.03
N TYR A 194 -19.67 7.95 14.25
CA TYR A 194 -20.23 8.21 12.92
C TYR A 194 -21.30 9.31 12.98
N LYS A 195 -22.25 9.24 13.92
CA LYS A 195 -23.31 10.26 14.06
C LYS A 195 -22.72 11.65 14.33
N THR A 196 -21.69 11.71 15.17
CA THR A 196 -21.00 12.97 15.50
C THR A 196 -20.30 13.55 14.27
N ILE A 197 -19.56 12.73 13.53
CA ILE A 197 -18.86 13.13 12.31
C ILE A 197 -19.84 13.51 11.20
N GLU A 198 -20.93 12.77 11.02
CA GLU A 198 -21.99 13.08 10.06
C GLU A 198 -22.64 14.44 10.38
N GLN A 199 -22.93 14.73 11.65
CA GLN A 199 -23.42 16.03 12.07
C GLN A 199 -22.39 17.14 11.79
N GLY A 200 -21.10 16.89 12.08
CA GLY A 200 -20.00 17.80 11.76
C GLY A 200 -19.89 18.10 10.26
N TYR A 201 -20.03 17.07 9.42
CA TYR A 201 -20.09 17.19 7.96
C TYR A 201 -21.27 18.07 7.53
N GLN A 202 -22.48 17.82 8.03
CA GLN A 202 -23.66 18.61 7.66
C GLN A 202 -23.52 20.08 8.10
N ASN A 203 -22.99 20.33 9.30
CA ASN A 203 -22.74 21.68 9.79
C ASN A 203 -21.74 22.43 8.91
N LYS A 204 -20.58 21.82 8.60
CA LYS A 204 -19.58 22.44 7.72
C LYS A 204 -20.11 22.65 6.30
N LYS A 205 -20.89 21.71 5.77
CA LYS A 205 -21.58 21.86 4.48
C LYS A 205 -22.52 23.06 4.47
N ASN A 206 -23.36 23.20 5.51
CA ASN A 206 -24.28 24.33 5.67
C ASN A 206 -23.55 25.66 5.83
N ASP A 207 -22.39 25.66 6.48
CA ASP A 207 -21.54 26.84 6.66
C ASP A 207 -20.74 27.23 5.40
N GLY A 208 -20.87 26.46 4.31
CA GLY A 208 -20.27 26.73 3.01
C GLY A 208 -18.83 26.23 2.86
N TYR A 209 -18.41 25.24 3.66
CA TYR A 209 -17.11 24.60 3.50
C TYR A 209 -17.15 23.57 2.34
N PRO A 210 -16.08 23.44 1.55
CA PRO A 210 -15.98 22.43 0.49
C PRO A 210 -15.67 21.06 1.09
N VAL A 211 -16.70 20.36 1.55
CA VAL A 211 -16.59 19.04 2.21
C VAL A 211 -16.95 17.87 1.29
N ASP A 212 -17.20 18.11 0.00
CA ASP A 212 -17.65 17.05 -0.92
C ASP A 212 -16.62 15.93 -1.10
N VAL A 213 -15.33 16.22 -0.87
CA VAL A 213 -14.23 15.24 -0.99
C VAL A 213 -14.36 14.10 0.02
N VAL A 214 -14.95 14.34 1.19
CA VAL A 214 -15.10 13.32 2.25
C VAL A 214 -16.46 12.61 2.19
N PHE A 215 -17.32 12.94 1.22
CA PHE A 215 -18.67 12.36 1.14
C PHE A 215 -18.64 10.85 0.82
N ASP A 216 -17.75 10.43 -0.08
CA ASP A 216 -17.63 9.03 -0.47
C ASP A 216 -17.11 8.15 0.67
N ASP A 217 -16.16 8.68 1.46
CA ASP A 217 -15.64 8.01 2.66
C ASP A 217 -16.73 7.89 3.73
N LEU A 218 -17.51 8.95 3.96
CA LEU A 218 -18.63 8.93 4.91
C LEU A 218 -19.70 7.90 4.50
N LYS A 219 -20.02 7.82 3.21
CA LYS A 219 -20.96 6.82 2.68
C LYS A 219 -20.42 5.40 2.81
N SER A 220 -19.12 5.22 2.57
CA SER A 220 -18.45 3.92 2.71
C SER A 220 -18.43 3.47 4.18
N ALA A 221 -18.11 4.38 5.11
CA ALA A 221 -18.20 4.13 6.55
C ALA A 221 -19.61 3.68 6.96
N SER A 222 -20.66 4.33 6.46
CA SER A 222 -22.06 3.94 6.72
C SER A 222 -22.37 2.52 6.22
N THR A 223 -21.80 2.14 5.09
CA THR A 223 -21.98 0.80 4.49
C THR A 223 -21.28 -0.25 5.35
N TYR A 224 -20.00 -0.04 5.68
CA TYR A 224 -19.24 -0.94 6.55
C TYR A 224 -19.89 -1.11 7.95
N LEU A 225 -20.49 -0.06 8.52
CA LEU A 225 -21.22 -0.18 9.79
C LEU A 225 -22.48 -1.05 9.69
N LYS A 226 -23.18 -1.01 8.55
CA LYS A 226 -24.34 -1.89 8.30
C LYS A 226 -23.90 -3.33 8.10
N ASP A 227 -22.82 -3.54 7.36
CA ASP A 227 -22.26 -4.86 7.11
C ASP A 227 -21.71 -5.47 8.40
N ALA A 228 -20.99 -4.69 9.21
CA ALA A 228 -20.55 -5.11 10.54
C ALA A 228 -21.73 -5.54 11.44
N GLN A 229 -22.81 -4.76 11.45
CA GLN A 229 -24.03 -5.13 12.18
C GLN A 229 -24.67 -6.41 11.66
N PHE A 230 -24.70 -6.59 10.33
CA PHE A 230 -25.24 -7.80 9.71
C PHE A 230 -24.42 -9.03 10.10
N TYR A 231 -23.09 -8.98 9.97
CA TYR A 231 -22.21 -10.10 10.33
C TYR A 231 -22.22 -10.41 11.82
N LEU A 232 -22.37 -9.40 12.69
CA LEU A 232 -22.53 -9.60 14.13
C LEU A 232 -23.82 -10.38 14.46
N LEU A 233 -24.90 -10.15 13.70
CA LEU A 233 -26.16 -10.89 13.85
C LEU A 233 -26.07 -12.31 13.27
N ASP A 234 -25.32 -12.48 12.18
CA ASP A 234 -25.08 -13.78 11.53
C ASP A 234 -24.09 -14.67 12.32
N GLY A 235 -23.41 -14.10 13.32
CA GLY A 235 -22.44 -14.80 14.17
C GLY A 235 -21.03 -14.86 13.59
N ASP A 236 -20.76 -14.19 12.47
CA ASP A 236 -19.43 -14.06 11.87
C ASP A 236 -18.68 -12.88 12.53
N LEU A 237 -18.13 -13.13 13.73
CA LEU A 237 -17.43 -12.12 14.53
C LEU A 237 -16.20 -11.56 13.81
N LYS A 238 -15.51 -12.36 13.00
CA LYS A 238 -14.32 -11.93 12.25
C LYS A 238 -14.70 -10.90 11.20
N LYS A 239 -15.73 -11.16 10.39
CA LYS A 239 -16.20 -10.17 9.42
C LYS A 239 -16.80 -8.95 10.09
N ALA A 240 -17.49 -9.11 11.21
CA ALA A 240 -18.01 -7.98 11.98
C ALA A 240 -16.88 -7.05 12.45
N ASP A 241 -15.79 -7.61 12.99
CA ASP A 241 -14.63 -6.84 13.46
C ASP A 241 -13.90 -6.15 12.29
N VAL A 242 -13.59 -6.88 11.21
CA VAL A 242 -12.94 -6.31 10.01
C VAL A 242 -13.74 -5.13 9.45
N ASN A 243 -15.06 -5.26 9.31
CA ASN A 243 -15.90 -4.16 8.83
C ASN A 243 -15.94 -2.99 9.82
N THR A 244 -15.85 -3.24 11.12
CA THR A 244 -15.75 -2.19 12.15
C THR A 244 -14.43 -1.42 12.04
N GLN A 245 -13.32 -2.12 11.79
CA GLN A 245 -12.01 -1.49 11.55
C GLN A 245 -12.00 -0.68 10.25
N LEU A 246 -12.57 -1.21 9.16
CA LEU A 246 -12.70 -0.48 7.90
C LEU A 246 -13.54 0.79 8.06
N ALA A 247 -14.65 0.73 8.79
CA ALA A 247 -15.45 1.90 9.12
C ALA A 247 -14.65 2.93 9.93
N THR A 248 -13.82 2.48 10.88
CA THR A 248 -12.97 3.34 11.70
C THR A 248 -11.98 4.12 10.84
N ASN A 249 -11.26 3.43 9.94
CA ASN A 249 -10.31 4.05 9.02
C ASN A 249 -10.96 5.08 8.11
N MET A 250 -12.17 4.78 7.61
CA MET A 250 -12.93 5.74 6.79
C MET A 250 -13.34 6.97 7.60
N LEU A 251 -13.76 6.79 8.86
CA LEU A 251 -14.11 7.91 9.73
C LEU A 251 -12.89 8.78 10.08
N ASP A 252 -11.71 8.20 10.28
CA ASP A 252 -10.47 8.94 10.50
C ASP A 252 -10.14 9.83 9.29
N ASN A 253 -10.32 9.31 8.07
CA ASN A 253 -10.16 10.08 6.84
C ASN A 253 -11.16 11.23 6.73
N VAL A 254 -12.43 10.96 7.06
CA VAL A 254 -13.48 12.00 7.06
C VAL A 254 -13.15 13.08 8.08
N GLU A 255 -12.78 12.72 9.31
CA GLU A 255 -12.47 13.66 10.38
C GLU A 255 -11.28 14.55 9.99
N SER A 256 -10.19 13.95 9.50
CA SER A 256 -9.04 14.69 8.96
C SER A 256 -9.43 15.61 7.80
N GLY A 257 -10.23 15.13 6.85
CA GLY A 257 -10.69 15.95 5.73
C GLY A 257 -11.62 17.09 6.16
N LEU A 258 -12.46 16.88 7.17
CA LEU A 258 -13.28 17.92 7.77
C LEU A 258 -12.40 18.95 8.48
N GLU A 259 -11.45 18.55 9.32
CA GLU A 259 -10.51 19.46 10.01
C GLU A 259 -9.72 20.33 9.05
N ASN A 260 -9.22 19.72 7.96
CA ASN A 260 -8.44 20.40 6.94
C ASN A 260 -9.28 21.23 5.96
N ALA A 261 -10.61 21.08 5.96
CA ALA A 261 -11.49 21.87 5.12
C ALA A 261 -11.40 23.35 5.51
N LYS A 262 -10.75 24.15 4.66
CA LYS A 262 -10.72 25.61 4.79
C LYS A 262 -11.98 26.19 4.18
N LYS A 263 -12.61 27.11 4.89
CA LYS A 263 -13.74 27.88 4.36
C LYS A 263 -13.26 28.60 3.12
N LYS A 264 -13.85 28.34 1.96
CA LYS A 264 -13.63 29.20 0.79
C LYS A 264 -14.11 30.58 1.18
N GLU A 265 -13.20 31.55 1.23
CA GLU A 265 -13.61 32.94 1.34
C GLU A 265 -14.43 33.25 0.09
N ALA A 266 -15.75 33.27 0.26
CA ALA A 266 -16.65 33.60 -0.83
C ALA A 266 -16.21 34.96 -1.38
N THR A 267 -15.68 34.97 -2.59
CA THR A 267 -15.31 36.20 -3.29
C THR A 267 -16.57 37.04 -3.38
N LEU A 268 -16.46 38.37 -3.26
CA LEU A 268 -17.63 39.26 -3.25
C LEU A 268 -18.61 38.99 -4.41
N GLY A 269 -18.10 38.51 -5.56
CA GLY A 269 -18.90 38.07 -6.71
C GLY A 269 -19.81 36.84 -6.46
N GLU A 270 -19.39 35.86 -5.65
CA GLU A 270 -20.20 34.68 -5.32
C GLU A 270 -21.33 35.02 -4.33
N LYS A 271 -21.06 35.93 -3.38
CA LYS A 271 -22.11 36.49 -2.51
C LYS A 271 -23.15 37.29 -3.29
N ILE A 272 -22.77 37.92 -4.40
CA ILE A 272 -23.72 38.62 -5.28
C ILE A 272 -24.52 37.62 -6.13
N LYS A 273 -23.90 36.54 -6.63
CA LYS A 273 -24.59 35.49 -7.41
C LYS A 273 -25.66 34.74 -6.61
N SER A 274 -25.39 34.39 -5.35
CA SER A 274 -26.40 33.73 -4.50
C SER A 274 -27.57 34.65 -4.16
N ASN A 275 -27.31 35.95 -4.01
CA ASN A 275 -28.35 36.97 -3.87
C ASN A 275 -29.03 37.33 -5.20
N LEU A 276 -28.44 37.03 -6.36
CA LEU A 276 -29.02 37.32 -7.67
C LEU A 276 -30.29 36.50 -7.92
N ILE A 277 -30.40 35.31 -7.34
CA ILE A 277 -31.62 34.49 -7.37
C ILE A 277 -32.73 35.16 -6.54
N TYR A 278 -32.39 35.66 -5.35
CA TYR A 278 -33.32 36.43 -4.51
C TYR A 278 -33.72 37.77 -5.17
N ILE A 279 -32.75 38.51 -5.73
CA ILE A 279 -32.99 39.74 -6.48
C ILE A 279 -33.82 39.45 -7.75
N GLY A 280 -33.59 38.33 -8.42
CA GLY A 280 -34.37 37.87 -9.57
C GLY A 280 -35.83 37.59 -9.20
N SER A 281 -36.07 36.96 -8.05
CA SER A 281 -37.43 36.73 -7.54
C SER A 281 -38.15 38.03 -7.17
N ILE A 282 -37.43 38.99 -6.57
CA ILE A 282 -37.95 40.33 -6.25
C ILE A 282 -38.20 41.13 -7.53
N ALA A 283 -37.31 41.06 -8.52
CA ALA A 283 -37.47 41.72 -9.82
C ALA A 283 -38.64 41.12 -10.61
N ALA A 284 -38.80 39.80 -10.62
CA ALA A 284 -39.95 39.13 -11.24
C ALA A 284 -41.27 39.49 -10.54
N ALA A 285 -41.27 39.60 -9.20
CA ALA A 285 -42.42 40.08 -8.44
C ALA A 285 -42.75 41.54 -8.76
N LEU A 286 -41.75 42.43 -8.85
CA LEU A 286 -41.92 43.83 -9.23
C LEU A 286 -42.43 43.99 -10.67
N ILE A 287 -41.88 43.22 -11.61
CA ILE A 287 -42.35 43.21 -13.01
C ILE A 287 -43.78 42.68 -13.08
N SER A 288 -44.11 41.63 -12.32
CA SER A 288 -45.48 41.09 -12.27
C SER A 288 -46.47 42.09 -11.68
N ILE A 289 -46.09 42.82 -10.62
CA ILE A 289 -46.89 43.90 -10.04
C ILE A 289 -47.05 45.07 -11.02
N LEU A 290 -45.99 45.48 -11.71
CA LEU A 290 -46.05 46.55 -12.72
C LEU A 290 -46.88 46.13 -13.94
N THR A 291 -46.82 44.86 -14.34
CA THR A 291 -47.61 44.31 -15.45
C THR A 291 -49.07 44.21 -15.05
N ALA A 292 -49.37 43.74 -13.84
CA ALA A 292 -50.72 43.75 -13.27
C ALA A 292 -51.26 45.18 -13.11
N TYR A 293 -50.42 46.14 -12.72
CA TYR A 293 -50.79 47.57 -12.63
C TYR A 293 -51.07 48.18 -14.01
N LYS A 294 -50.25 47.89 -15.03
CA LYS A 294 -50.50 48.33 -16.41
C LYS A 294 -51.75 47.68 -17.01
N LEU A 295 -51.97 46.38 -16.74
CA LEU A 295 -53.18 45.68 -17.17
C LEU A 295 -54.42 46.27 -16.49
N THR A 296 -54.40 46.50 -15.19
CA THR A 296 -55.53 47.13 -14.47
C THR A 296 -55.76 48.58 -14.89
N THR A 297 -54.73 49.39 -15.11
CA THR A 297 -54.90 50.77 -15.58
C THR A 297 -55.35 50.88 -17.05
N ASN A 298 -55.02 49.89 -17.90
CA ASN A 298 -55.53 49.82 -19.27
C ASN A 298 -56.91 49.13 -19.39
N TYR A 299 -57.25 48.17 -18.52
CA TYR A 299 -58.57 47.52 -18.47
C TYR A 299 -59.60 48.29 -17.65
N VAL A 300 -59.18 49.23 -16.80
CA VAL A 300 -60.07 50.30 -16.32
C VAL A 300 -60.33 51.22 -17.51
N ASN A 301 -61.25 50.75 -18.35
CA ASN A 301 -61.90 51.49 -19.40
C ASN A 301 -62.16 52.91 -18.89
N LYS A 302 -61.47 53.89 -19.48
CA LYS A 302 -61.86 55.31 -19.37
C LYS A 302 -63.35 55.52 -19.66
N LYS A 303 -64.00 54.59 -20.38
CA LYS A 303 -65.46 54.56 -20.61
C LYS A 303 -66.29 54.16 -19.38
N ASN A 304 -65.87 53.18 -18.57
CA ASN A 304 -66.63 52.74 -17.40
C ASN A 304 -66.46 53.67 -16.19
N LEU A 305 -65.34 54.41 -16.12
CA LEU A 305 -65.11 55.40 -15.06
C LEU A 305 -65.90 56.70 -15.33
N VAL A 306 -66.10 57.07 -16.60
CA VAL A 306 -67.01 58.17 -16.99
C VAL A 306 -68.48 57.77 -16.74
N GLU A 307 -68.86 56.51 -16.97
CA GLU A 307 -70.21 56.02 -16.68
C GLU A 307 -70.48 55.89 -15.17
N LEU A 308 -69.48 55.48 -14.36
CA LEU A 308 -69.57 55.54 -12.90
C LEU A 308 -69.61 56.97 -12.37
N HIS A 309 -68.85 57.90 -12.95
CA HIS A 309 -68.91 59.31 -12.56
C HIS A 309 -70.28 59.93 -12.88
N HIS A 310 -70.93 59.53 -13.99
CA HIS A 310 -72.29 59.96 -14.30
C HIS A 310 -73.34 59.35 -13.34
N LYS A 311 -73.22 58.04 -13.02
CA LYS A 311 -74.12 57.35 -12.07
C LYS A 311 -73.94 57.80 -10.61
N VAL A 312 -72.73 58.19 -10.21
CA VAL A 312 -72.45 58.74 -8.86
C VAL A 312 -72.86 60.23 -8.78
N LYS A 313 -72.79 60.99 -9.88
CA LYS A 313 -73.31 62.37 -9.91
C LYS A 313 -74.85 62.43 -9.89
N GLU A 314 -75.53 61.45 -10.49
CA GLU A 314 -77.00 61.30 -10.40
C GLU A 314 -77.48 60.74 -9.05
N LYS A 315 -76.70 59.88 -8.38
CA LYS A 315 -77.04 59.42 -7.01
C LYS A 315 -76.57 60.36 -5.90
N GLY A 316 -75.57 61.22 -6.17
CA GLY A 316 -75.05 62.23 -5.25
C GLY A 316 -76.02 63.40 -5.00
N SER A 317 -76.82 63.76 -6.00
CA SER A 317 -77.91 64.75 -5.85
C SER A 317 -79.11 64.21 -5.05
N ALA A 318 -79.30 62.89 -4.99
CA ALA A 318 -80.33 62.26 -4.16
C ALA A 318 -79.91 62.05 -2.69
N LEU A 319 -78.60 61.99 -2.39
CA LEU A 319 -78.10 61.88 -1.01
C LEU A 319 -77.80 63.22 -0.33
N GLN A 320 -77.58 64.30 -1.08
CA GLN A 320 -77.38 65.65 -0.53
C GLN A 320 -78.64 66.25 0.13
N GLN A 321 -79.83 65.67 -0.08
CA GLN A 321 -81.05 66.08 0.61
C GLN A 321 -81.29 65.35 1.95
N LYS A 322 -80.50 64.31 2.27
CA LYS A 322 -80.69 63.48 3.48
C LYS A 322 -79.56 63.57 4.51
N ILE A 323 -78.47 64.28 4.24
CA ILE A 323 -77.37 64.53 5.19
C ILE A 323 -77.27 66.03 5.44
N ARG A 324 -78.35 66.61 5.99
CA ARG A 324 -78.36 67.95 6.60
C ARG A 324 -78.58 67.88 8.11
N SER A 325 -78.47 66.69 8.70
CA SER A 325 -78.73 66.44 10.11
C SER A 325 -77.90 65.25 10.62
N SER A 326 -76.61 65.48 10.85
CA SER A 326 -75.88 64.79 11.92
C SER A 326 -74.50 65.42 12.02
N ASP A 327 -74.37 66.25 13.06
CA ASP A 327 -73.10 66.55 13.69
C ASP A 327 -72.32 65.27 13.97
N ILE A 328 -70.98 65.34 13.90
CA ILE A 328 -70.07 64.95 14.99
C ILE A 328 -68.61 65.06 14.49
N MET A 329 -67.80 65.60 15.40
CA MET A 329 -66.44 66.13 15.30
C MET A 329 -65.34 65.12 14.95
N PRO A 330 -64.16 65.60 14.49
CA PRO A 330 -62.97 64.79 14.25
C PRO A 330 -62.09 64.70 15.51
N GLN A 331 -61.47 63.54 15.75
CA GLN A 331 -60.34 63.42 16.67
C GLN A 331 -59.10 62.81 16.03
N GLU A 332 -57.97 63.31 16.56
CA GLU A 332 -56.63 63.35 16.03
C GLU A 332 -55.84 62.04 16.06
N LYS A 333 -54.83 62.03 15.17
CA LYS A 333 -53.67 61.15 15.15
C LYS A 333 -52.85 61.21 16.44
N LYS A 334 -52.19 60.11 16.83
CA LYS A 334 -50.81 60.16 17.36
C LYS A 334 -50.02 58.86 17.21
N LYS A 335 -48.71 59.07 17.02
CA LYS A 335 -47.62 58.16 16.62
C LYS A 335 -47.01 57.37 17.80
N LYS A 336 -46.39 56.23 17.45
CA LYS A 336 -45.12 55.62 17.93
C LYS A 336 -44.85 55.55 19.45
N SER A 337 -44.52 54.37 19.95
CA SER A 337 -43.12 54.00 20.23
C SER A 337 -42.94 52.55 20.72
N SER A 338 -41.77 52.03 20.39
CA SER A 338 -41.08 50.83 20.85
C SER A 338 -41.21 50.44 22.33
N LYS A 339 -41.27 49.13 22.62
CA LYS A 339 -40.40 48.55 23.66
C LYS A 339 -40.17 47.06 23.47
N LYS A 340 -38.87 46.76 23.31
CA LYS A 340 -38.18 45.47 23.32
C LYS A 340 -38.24 44.91 24.76
N LYS A 341 -38.65 43.66 24.95
CA LYS A 341 -38.48 42.94 26.23
C LYS A 341 -37.96 41.53 25.95
N LYS A 342 -36.74 41.30 26.42
CA LYS A 342 -35.95 40.07 26.41
C LYS A 342 -36.10 39.47 27.82
N ALA A 343 -36.47 38.19 27.92
CA ALA A 343 -36.41 37.37 29.12
C ALA A 343 -36.29 35.92 28.59
N GLU A 344 -35.09 35.35 28.47
CA GLU A 344 -34.35 34.70 29.56
C GLU A 344 -35.17 33.53 30.14
N ARG A 345 -35.03 32.37 29.48
CA ARG A 345 -35.58 31.09 29.93
C ARG A 345 -34.40 30.27 30.45
N LYS A 346 -34.44 30.00 31.76
CA LYS A 346 -33.50 29.20 32.51
C LYS A 346 -33.48 27.75 32.02
N GLU A 347 -32.28 27.20 31.92
CA GLU A 347 -32.00 25.77 31.91
C GLU A 347 -32.39 25.16 33.26
N GLU A 348 -33.17 24.08 33.23
CA GLU A 348 -33.26 23.11 34.31
C GLU A 348 -32.46 21.88 33.89
N ILE A 349 -31.38 21.63 34.63
CA ILE A 349 -30.64 20.37 34.65
C ILE A 349 -31.35 19.48 35.68
N PRO A 350 -31.83 18.28 35.32
CA PRO A 350 -32.09 17.26 36.32
C PRO A 350 -30.81 16.46 36.58
N GLU A 351 -30.25 16.69 37.77
CA GLU A 351 -29.54 15.67 38.54
C GLU A 351 -30.35 14.37 38.55
N ASN A 352 -29.74 13.26 38.16
CA ASN A 352 -30.16 11.97 38.69
C ASN A 352 -28.95 11.19 39.17
N ASN A 353 -28.86 11.09 40.49
CA ASN A 353 -27.94 10.25 41.23
C ASN A 353 -28.42 8.79 41.21
N SER A 354 -27.44 7.90 41.06
CA SER A 354 -27.27 6.67 41.86
C SER A 354 -28.42 5.64 41.90
N LYS A 355 -28.13 4.39 41.51
CA LYS A 355 -27.86 3.29 42.45
C LYS A 355 -27.91 1.91 41.76
N GLU A 356 -26.90 1.11 42.13
CA GLU A 356 -26.97 -0.33 42.45
C GLU A 356 -27.57 -1.29 41.41
N ALA A 357 -26.70 -2.09 40.79
CA ALA A 357 -26.50 -3.51 41.11
C ALA A 357 -25.31 -4.07 40.34
#